data_AF-A0A9P1GLZ4-F1
#
_entry.id   AF-A0A9P1GLZ4-F1
#
_cell.length_a   1.000
_cell.length_b   1.000
_cell.length_c   1.000
_cell.angle_alpha   90.00
_cell.angle_beta   90.00
_cell.angle_gamma   90.00
#
_symmetry.space_group_name_H-M   'P 1'
#
loop_
_entity.id
_entity.type
_entity.pdbx_description
1 polymer ?
#
loop_
_entity_poly.entity_id
_entity_poly.type
_entity_poly.pdbx_seq_one_letter_code
_entity_poly.pdbx_strand_id
1 'polypeptide(L)'
;MPELLQAHLLGKPPRPVRTRSASSHTQERGLRSQAAEPCRSAPSAGFRHAELDYDEKLRRHQASLSLAQRMGLVAEPAQPLTSVQWEHVKHASDSRQDSEVPCSICLEDFRTRPQVILSCSHVFHGECLRSFERFAGKRHCPLCRCPYFDATIHHSGLMVWRKKCASRIQRAWRGYTSRKELFNELRDPNIRKEAPALHRRCCGKALQALGGKLEKACEDHEDALERFLQELDGSVAQSSALIREGLCGFEQLHSGMVAPLPAASSNQEAMSKDCPKWSWSTARKAARSRGEEVDCPICFQPCHLADRQSDRVELLSCSHVFHRCCIMSFESFHVFEVHLCPVCRQTYDRRPWNYEAQAKPPRPVVDKDLPHRLRSVPKPGPRAPRLNYRALH
;
A
#
# COMPACT_ATOMS: atom_id res chain seq x y z
N MET A 1 -51.95 2.52 37.75
CA MET A 1 -51.12 1.29 37.81
C MET A 1 -50.67 0.93 36.40
N PRO A 2 -49.71 1.71 35.87
CA PRO A 2 -48.47 1.09 35.41
C PRO A 2 -47.26 2.04 35.61
N GLU A 3 -46.43 1.78 36.60
CA GLU A 3 -45.05 2.28 36.68
C GLU A 3 -44.32 1.36 37.66
N LEU A 4 -43.39 0.51 37.18
CA LEU A 4 -42.26 -0.08 37.91
C LEU A 4 -41.57 -1.15 37.05
N LEU A 5 -40.95 -0.74 35.94
CA LEU A 5 -40.04 -1.63 35.19
C LEU A 5 -38.98 -0.87 34.38
N GLN A 6 -38.27 0.05 35.03
CA GLN A 6 -37.13 0.74 34.43
C GLN A 6 -36.03 1.09 35.46
N ALA A 7 -35.44 0.08 36.11
CA ALA A 7 -34.28 0.30 36.96
C ALA A 7 -33.48 -0.99 37.21
N HIS A 8 -32.78 -1.52 36.19
CA HIS A 8 -31.76 -2.56 36.36
C HIS A 8 -30.62 -2.47 35.33
N LEU A 9 -30.09 -1.26 35.10
CA LEU A 9 -28.94 -1.01 34.20
C LEU A 9 -27.83 -0.13 34.81
N LEU A 10 -27.57 -0.25 36.12
CA LEU A 10 -26.38 0.34 36.75
C LEU A 10 -25.78 -0.64 37.76
N GLY A 11 -24.76 -1.38 37.30
CA GLY A 11 -23.97 -2.28 38.14
C GLY A 11 -23.14 -1.50 39.17
N LYS A 12 -23.20 -1.96 40.42
CA LYS A 12 -22.40 -1.48 41.57
C LYS A 12 -20.92 -1.89 41.43
N PRO A 13 -19.96 -1.14 41.99
CA PRO A 13 -18.54 -1.50 41.96
C PRO A 13 -18.22 -2.71 42.89
N PRO A 14 -17.18 -3.51 42.58
CA PRO A 14 -16.85 -4.69 43.38
C PRO A 14 -16.15 -4.33 44.70
N ARG A 15 -16.49 -5.05 45.77
CA ARG A 15 -15.82 -5.00 47.09
C ARG A 15 -14.59 -5.93 47.12
N PRO A 16 -13.56 -5.64 47.93
CA PRO A 16 -12.34 -6.43 47.99
C PRO A 16 -12.54 -7.73 48.79
N VAL A 17 -12.00 -8.84 48.27
CA VAL A 17 -11.98 -10.15 48.94
C VAL A 17 -10.66 -10.31 49.71
N ARG A 18 -10.76 -10.57 51.02
CA ARG A 18 -9.63 -10.96 51.89
C ARG A 18 -9.23 -12.40 51.59
N THR A 19 -7.96 -12.64 51.25
CA THR A 19 -7.37 -13.98 51.18
C THR A 19 -6.73 -14.35 52.51
N ARG A 20 -7.10 -15.52 53.05
CA ARG A 20 -6.49 -16.13 54.25
C ARG A 20 -5.15 -16.77 53.89
N SER A 21 -4.18 -16.57 54.77
CA SER A 21 -2.85 -17.16 54.78
C SER A 21 -2.90 -18.66 55.07
N ALA A 22 -2.12 -19.45 54.34
CA ALA A 22 -1.72 -20.80 54.75
C ALA A 22 -0.24 -20.98 54.43
N SER A 23 0.53 -21.23 55.48
CA SER A 23 1.98 -21.42 55.47
C SER A 23 2.31 -22.89 55.20
N SER A 24 3.31 -23.14 54.36
CA SER A 24 4.09 -24.37 54.41
C SER A 24 5.50 -24.13 53.87
N HIS A 25 6.47 -24.36 54.76
CA HIS A 25 7.90 -24.38 54.50
C HIS A 25 8.26 -25.63 53.67
N THR A 26 9.11 -25.50 52.66
CA THR A 26 10.20 -26.46 52.37
C THR A 26 11.20 -25.92 51.33
N GLN A 27 12.39 -25.62 51.86
CA GLN A 27 13.74 -25.85 51.33
C GLN A 27 14.18 -25.24 49.98
N GLU A 28 14.96 -24.15 50.11
CA GLU A 28 15.77 -23.53 49.08
C GLU A 28 16.84 -24.50 48.51
N ARG A 29 16.85 -24.66 47.18
CA ARG A 29 18.05 -25.02 46.42
C ARG A 29 18.29 -23.94 45.37
N GLY A 30 19.39 -23.23 45.54
CA GLY A 30 19.82 -22.16 44.66
C GLY A 30 20.21 -22.69 43.28
N LEU A 31 19.57 -22.14 42.26
CA LEU A 31 20.04 -22.11 40.88
C LEU A 31 19.79 -20.70 40.38
N ARG A 32 20.88 -19.94 40.20
CA ARG A 32 20.89 -18.60 39.59
C ARG A 32 20.31 -18.70 38.18
N SER A 33 19.06 -18.28 38.01
CA SER A 33 18.46 -18.02 36.71
C SER A 33 18.74 -16.58 36.30
N GLN A 34 19.54 -16.45 35.24
CA GLN A 34 19.86 -15.20 34.56
C GLN A 34 18.57 -14.48 34.17
N ALA A 35 18.44 -13.22 34.61
CA ALA A 35 17.36 -12.35 34.20
C ALA A 35 17.37 -12.21 32.67
N ALA A 36 16.23 -12.50 32.04
CA ALA A 36 16.01 -12.29 30.62
C ALA A 36 16.24 -10.81 30.29
N GLU A 37 17.28 -10.54 29.50
CA GLU A 37 17.54 -9.23 28.91
C GLU A 37 16.31 -8.77 28.10
N PRO A 38 15.81 -7.54 28.29
CA PRO A 38 14.86 -6.96 27.37
C PRO A 38 15.55 -6.74 26.03
N CYS A 39 14.99 -7.34 24.98
CA CYS A 39 15.36 -7.17 23.58
C CYS A 39 15.71 -5.70 23.28
N ARG A 40 17.00 -5.42 23.13
CA ARG A 40 17.50 -4.14 22.64
C ARG A 40 17.10 -4.02 21.17
N SER A 41 15.92 -3.47 20.90
CA SER A 41 15.63 -2.92 19.58
C SER A 41 16.66 -1.83 19.32
N ALA A 42 17.52 -2.06 18.32
CA ALA A 42 18.49 -1.11 17.84
C ALA A 42 17.84 0.28 17.68
N PRO A 43 18.47 1.37 18.13
CA PRO A 43 17.94 2.70 17.86
C PRO A 43 18.00 2.90 16.35
N SER A 44 16.84 2.88 15.69
CA SER A 44 16.70 3.45 14.36
C SER A 44 17.37 4.81 14.40
N ALA A 45 18.29 5.08 13.47
CA ALA A 45 18.95 6.37 13.31
C ALA A 45 17.90 7.45 13.01
N GLY A 46 17.22 7.89 14.06
CA GLY A 46 16.18 8.89 14.04
C GLY A 46 16.84 10.25 13.96
N PHE A 47 16.49 10.98 12.90
CA PHE A 47 16.57 12.43 12.76
C PHE A 47 16.98 13.17 14.04
N ARG A 48 18.29 13.33 14.26
CA ARG A 48 18.84 14.34 15.17
C ARG A 48 18.91 15.68 14.44
N HIS A 49 17.76 16.23 14.08
CA HIS A 49 17.69 17.68 14.08
C HIS A 49 17.46 18.06 15.54
N ALA A 50 18.55 18.36 16.26
CA ALA A 50 18.42 19.13 17.49
C ALA A 50 17.57 20.34 17.12
N GLU A 51 16.42 20.50 17.79
CA GLU A 51 15.55 21.65 17.60
C GLU A 51 16.42 22.88 17.84
N LEU A 52 16.80 23.55 16.75
CA LEU A 52 17.76 24.65 16.83
C LEU A 52 17.13 25.72 17.71
N ASP A 53 17.89 26.16 18.70
CA ASP A 53 17.52 27.27 19.57
C ASP A 53 17.09 28.49 18.73
N TYR A 54 16.11 29.25 19.20
CA TYR A 54 15.51 30.35 18.43
C TYR A 54 16.59 31.37 18.02
N ASP A 55 17.53 31.65 18.92
CA ASP A 55 18.65 32.57 18.67
C ASP A 55 19.58 32.07 17.56
N GLU A 56 19.76 30.75 17.43
CA GLU A 56 20.52 30.14 16.33
C GLU A 56 19.76 30.27 15.00
N LYS A 57 18.44 30.08 15.00
CA LYS A 57 17.61 30.30 13.80
C LYS A 57 17.65 31.76 13.35
N LEU A 58 17.58 32.70 14.31
CA LEU A 58 17.64 34.13 14.05
C LEU A 58 19.01 34.56 13.50
N ARG A 59 20.12 34.05 14.09
CA ARG A 59 21.48 34.29 13.57
C ARG A 59 21.63 33.82 12.13
N ARG A 60 21.12 32.64 11.78
CA ARG A 60 21.13 32.12 10.39
C ARG A 60 20.30 32.98 9.45
N HIS A 61 19.12 33.42 9.90
CA HIS A 61 18.26 34.31 9.12
C HIS A 61 19.00 35.61 8.79
N GLN A 62 19.59 36.27 9.80
CA GLN A 62 20.36 37.51 9.61
C GLN A 62 21.57 37.32 8.68
N ALA A 63 22.27 36.19 8.80
CA ALA A 63 23.38 35.84 7.89
C ALA A 63 22.92 35.62 6.43
N SER A 64 21.68 35.16 6.22
CA SER A 64 21.13 34.90 4.88
C SER A 64 20.58 36.13 4.16
N LEU A 65 20.43 37.27 4.86
CA LEU A 65 19.93 38.51 4.26
C LEU A 65 20.96 39.09 3.29
N SER A 66 20.54 39.34 2.05
CA SER A 66 21.33 40.07 1.05
C SER A 66 21.54 41.53 1.48
N LEU A 67 22.58 42.17 0.92
CA LEU A 67 22.85 43.59 1.19
C LEU A 67 21.64 44.48 0.83
N ALA A 68 20.99 44.22 -0.30
CA ALA A 68 19.80 44.96 -0.72
C ALA A 68 18.63 44.83 0.27
N GLN A 69 18.45 43.66 0.89
CA GLN A 69 17.44 43.44 1.93
C GLN A 69 17.79 44.20 3.22
N ARG A 70 19.06 44.14 3.66
CA ARG A 70 19.51 44.88 4.86
C ARG A 70 19.41 46.39 4.71
N MET A 71 19.52 46.90 3.49
CA MET A 71 19.38 48.32 3.16
C MET A 71 17.91 48.73 2.92
N GLY A 72 16.95 47.82 3.08
CA GLY A 72 15.53 48.11 2.88
C GLY A 72 15.12 48.39 1.43
N LEU A 73 15.98 48.09 0.45
CA LEU A 73 15.69 48.27 -0.99
C LEU A 73 14.78 47.15 -1.52
N VAL A 74 14.77 46.00 -0.85
CA VAL A 74 13.93 44.84 -1.15
C VAL A 74 13.32 44.35 0.16
N ALA A 75 12.04 43.93 0.13
CA ALA A 75 11.36 43.40 1.30
C ALA A 75 12.14 42.22 1.93
N GLU A 76 12.32 42.28 3.24
CA GLU A 76 12.96 41.21 3.99
C GLU A 76 12.09 39.94 3.99
N PRO A 77 12.69 38.75 3.85
CA PRO A 77 11.97 37.50 4.04
C PRO A 77 11.43 37.41 5.48
N ALA A 78 10.34 36.67 5.68
CA ALA A 78 9.74 36.51 7.00
C ALA A 78 10.75 35.93 8.00
N GLN A 79 10.79 36.52 9.20
CA GLN A 79 11.63 36.06 10.29
C GLN A 79 11.18 34.67 10.78
N PRO A 80 12.09 33.86 11.34
CA PRO A 80 11.74 32.58 11.98
C PRO A 80 10.71 32.79 13.09
N LEU A 81 9.79 31.85 13.25
CA LEU A 81 8.77 31.97 14.29
C LEU A 81 9.35 31.62 15.67
N THR A 82 8.92 32.34 16.70
CA THR A 82 9.24 32.04 18.11
C THR A 82 8.53 30.77 18.58
N SER A 83 8.98 30.18 19.70
CA SER A 83 8.32 29.01 20.31
C SER A 83 6.83 29.27 20.60
N VAL A 84 6.51 30.44 21.17
CA VAL A 84 5.13 30.85 21.48
C VAL A 84 4.29 31.01 20.21
N GLN A 85 4.86 31.58 19.14
CA GLN A 85 4.17 31.65 17.84
C GLN A 85 3.92 30.26 17.26
N TRP A 86 4.88 29.35 17.40
CA TRP A 86 4.72 27.96 16.98
C TRP A 86 3.63 27.21 17.76
N GLU A 87 3.50 27.47 19.06
CA GLU A 87 2.39 26.92 19.86
C GLU A 87 1.03 27.38 19.34
N HIS A 88 0.89 28.68 19.01
CA HIS A 88 -0.33 29.18 18.39
C HIS A 88 -0.62 28.52 17.04
N VAL A 89 0.40 28.33 16.19
CA VAL A 89 0.26 27.65 14.88
C VAL A 89 -0.14 26.17 15.06
N LYS A 90 0.49 25.47 16.00
CA LYS A 90 0.17 24.06 16.33
C LYS A 90 -1.27 23.96 16.86
N HIS A 91 -1.65 24.83 17.79
CA HIS A 91 -3.00 24.87 18.34
C HIS A 91 -4.05 25.19 17.27
N ALA A 92 -3.78 26.14 16.36
CA ALA A 92 -4.68 26.48 15.26
C ALA A 92 -4.85 25.32 14.25
N SER A 93 -3.81 24.52 14.02
CA SER A 93 -3.91 23.32 13.17
C SER A 93 -4.66 22.17 13.87
N ASP A 94 -4.39 21.98 15.17
CA ASP A 94 -5.04 20.95 15.97
C ASP A 94 -6.52 21.23 16.19
N SER A 95 -6.92 22.51 16.34
CA SER A 95 -8.32 22.91 16.46
C SER A 95 -9.13 22.65 15.18
N ARG A 96 -8.48 22.76 14.01
CA ARG A 96 -9.07 22.37 12.72
C ARG A 96 -9.02 20.87 12.45
N GLN A 97 -8.34 20.10 13.30
CA GLN A 97 -8.14 18.67 13.13
C GLN A 97 -7.41 18.32 11.82
N ASP A 98 -6.51 19.19 11.35
CA ASP A 98 -5.78 18.99 10.09
C ASP A 98 -4.95 17.69 10.11
N SER A 99 -4.56 17.24 11.30
CA SER A 99 -3.83 15.98 11.52
C SER A 99 -4.70 14.71 11.44
N GLU A 100 -6.03 14.83 11.38
CA GLU A 100 -6.94 13.70 11.12
C GLU A 100 -7.03 13.36 9.63
N VAL A 101 -6.81 14.35 8.78
CA VAL A 101 -6.76 14.23 7.31
C VAL A 101 -5.40 13.63 6.92
N PRO A 102 -5.35 12.69 5.94
CA PRO A 102 -4.08 12.15 5.46
C PRO A 102 -3.20 13.23 4.82
N CYS A 103 -1.89 12.96 4.73
CA CYS A 103 -0.95 13.89 4.10
C CYS A 103 -1.35 14.16 2.66
N SER A 104 -1.52 15.42 2.27
CA SER A 104 -2.01 15.76 0.92
C SER A 104 -1.02 15.52 -0.23
N ILE A 105 0.23 15.15 0.08
CA ILE A 105 1.25 14.82 -0.94
C ILE A 105 1.20 13.33 -1.29
N CYS A 106 1.19 12.44 -0.28
CA CYS A 106 1.19 10.98 -0.50
C CYS A 106 -0.17 10.32 -0.30
N LEU A 107 -1.16 11.06 0.21
CA LEU A 107 -2.52 10.60 0.52
C LEU A 107 -2.60 9.50 1.59
N GLU A 108 -1.57 9.38 2.43
CA GLU A 108 -1.51 8.40 3.51
C GLU A 108 -1.65 9.04 4.90
N ASP A 109 -2.25 8.29 5.82
CA ASP A 109 -2.29 8.63 7.24
C ASP A 109 -0.88 8.89 7.80
N PHE A 110 -0.78 9.84 8.73
CA PHE A 110 0.51 10.22 9.30
C PHE A 110 1.23 9.10 10.08
N ARG A 111 0.45 8.24 10.75
CA ARG A 111 0.94 7.07 11.50
C ARG A 111 2.11 7.42 12.42
N THR A 112 3.24 6.71 12.30
CA THR A 112 4.45 6.88 13.10
C THR A 112 5.54 7.70 12.42
N ARG A 113 5.29 8.16 11.17
CA ARG A 113 6.28 8.92 10.42
C ARG A 113 6.43 10.33 10.99
N PRO A 114 7.64 10.93 10.89
CA PRO A 114 7.86 12.30 11.34
C PRO A 114 7.00 13.27 10.54
N GLN A 115 6.32 14.17 11.25
CA GLN A 115 5.45 15.18 10.66
C GLN A 115 6.05 16.55 10.88
N VAL A 116 5.79 17.43 9.93
CA VAL A 116 6.22 18.81 9.98
C VAL A 116 4.99 19.69 9.78
N ILE A 117 4.92 20.76 10.58
CA ILE A 117 3.93 21.82 10.42
C ILE A 117 4.65 23.07 9.91
N LEU A 118 4.04 23.71 8.91
CA LEU A 118 4.55 24.94 8.33
C LEU A 118 3.99 26.16 9.07
N SER A 119 4.63 27.33 8.92
CA SER A 119 4.12 28.59 9.47
C SER A 119 2.70 28.93 8.99
N CYS A 120 2.31 28.45 7.80
CA CYS A 120 0.95 28.54 7.28
C CYS A 120 -0.03 27.52 7.90
N SER A 121 0.35 26.83 8.98
CA SER A 121 -0.46 25.86 9.73
C SER A 121 -0.89 24.58 8.97
N HIS A 122 -0.22 24.26 7.86
CA HIS A 122 -0.45 23.00 7.13
C HIS A 122 0.55 21.92 7.56
N VAL A 123 0.10 20.67 7.63
CA VAL A 123 0.87 19.53 8.14
C VAL A 123 1.18 18.52 7.03
N PHE A 124 2.42 18.02 6.99
CA PHE A 124 2.88 17.02 6.01
C PHE A 124 3.83 16.01 6.67
N HIS A 125 4.09 14.87 6.02
CA HIS A 125 5.26 14.07 6.39
C HIS A 125 6.53 14.86 6.04
N GLY A 126 7.54 14.80 6.92
CA GLY A 126 8.82 15.49 6.67
C GLY A 126 9.49 15.04 5.36
N GLU A 127 9.38 13.75 5.04
CA GLU A 127 9.93 13.19 3.79
C GLU A 127 9.17 13.66 2.55
N CYS A 128 7.83 13.71 2.63
CA CYS A 128 7.00 14.17 1.52
C CYS A 128 7.24 15.64 1.21
N LEU A 129 7.37 16.49 2.24
CA LEU A 129 7.69 17.90 2.06
C LEU A 129 9.08 18.07 1.43
N ARG A 130 10.10 17.35 1.91
CA ARG A 130 11.46 17.40 1.32
C ARG A 130 11.47 16.98 -0.15
N SER A 131 10.75 15.91 -0.47
CA SER A 131 10.63 15.43 -1.86
C SER A 131 9.94 16.46 -2.75
N PHE A 132 8.89 17.11 -2.24
CA PHE A 132 8.19 18.17 -2.94
C PHE A 132 9.08 19.38 -3.21
N GLU A 133 9.84 19.84 -2.21
CA GLU A 133 10.77 20.97 -2.36
C GLU A 133 11.86 20.68 -3.40
N ARG A 134 12.39 19.45 -3.40
CA ARG A 134 13.38 19.00 -4.38
C ARG A 134 12.81 18.97 -5.80
N PHE A 135 11.56 18.57 -5.96
CA PHE A 135 10.89 18.50 -7.26
C PHE A 135 10.47 19.88 -7.78
N ALA A 136 9.87 20.72 -6.92
CA ALA A 136 9.40 22.05 -7.30
C ALA A 136 10.54 23.05 -7.54
N GLY A 137 11.74 22.79 -6.99
CA GLY A 137 12.90 23.68 -7.08
C GLY A 137 12.70 25.02 -6.34
N LYS A 138 11.59 25.17 -5.60
CA LYS A 138 11.21 26.36 -4.83
C LYS A 138 10.52 25.92 -3.54
N ARG A 139 10.75 26.65 -2.44
CA ARG A 139 10.11 26.39 -1.15
C ARG A 139 8.78 27.15 -1.03
N HIS A 140 7.68 26.49 -1.35
CA HIS A 140 6.32 26.99 -1.10
C HIS A 140 5.41 25.88 -0.56
N CYS A 141 4.38 26.26 0.20
CA CYS A 141 3.43 25.27 0.72
C CYS A 141 2.69 24.57 -0.45
N PRO A 142 2.54 23.24 -0.45
CA PRO A 142 1.76 22.53 -1.47
C PRO A 142 0.27 22.92 -1.50
N LEU A 143 -0.29 23.34 -0.36
CA LEU A 143 -1.71 23.65 -0.22
C LEU A 143 -2.03 25.12 -0.53
N CYS A 144 -1.42 26.05 0.22
CA CYS A 144 -1.71 27.48 0.07
C CYS A 144 -0.72 28.26 -0.80
N ARG A 145 0.34 27.61 -1.30
CA ARG A 145 1.39 28.24 -2.14
C ARG A 145 2.10 29.42 -1.47
N CYS A 146 1.96 29.59 -0.15
CA CYS A 146 2.67 30.61 0.60
C CYS A 146 4.19 30.42 0.41
N PRO A 147 4.89 31.42 -0.14
CA PRO A 147 6.34 31.37 -0.30
C PRO A 147 7.02 31.65 1.05
N TYR A 148 8.19 31.06 1.28
CA TYR A 148 9.00 31.30 2.49
C TYR A 148 8.31 30.95 3.82
N PHE A 149 7.97 29.67 4.00
CA PHE A 149 7.50 29.18 5.29
C PHE A 149 8.66 28.70 6.18
N ASP A 150 8.56 28.97 7.47
CA ASP A 150 9.33 28.25 8.49
C ASP A 150 8.63 26.89 8.75
N ALA A 151 9.37 25.91 9.26
CA ALA A 151 8.87 24.55 9.52
C ALA A 151 9.37 24.04 10.87
N THR A 152 8.47 23.42 11.64
CA THR A 152 8.82 22.73 12.88
C THR A 152 8.22 21.34 12.93
N ILE A 153 8.75 20.47 13.81
CA ILE A 153 8.23 19.12 14.01
C ILE A 153 6.87 19.20 14.70
N HIS A 154 5.93 18.38 14.23
CA HIS A 154 4.61 18.23 14.81
C HIS A 154 4.33 16.76 15.13
N HIS A 155 3.52 16.50 16.15
CA HIS A 155 3.21 15.12 16.59
C HIS A 155 1.71 14.81 16.64
N SER A 156 0.83 15.74 16.26
CA SER A 156 -0.61 15.53 16.41
C SER A 156 -1.15 14.37 15.57
N GLY A 157 -0.66 14.15 14.35
CA GLY A 157 -1.06 12.98 13.54
C GLY A 157 -0.62 11.65 14.15
N LEU A 158 0.49 11.64 14.92
CA LEU A 158 0.90 10.46 15.68
C LEU A 158 -0.06 10.21 16.85
N MET A 159 -0.50 11.26 17.54
CA MET A 159 -1.47 11.14 18.62
C MET A 159 -2.84 10.66 18.12
N VAL A 160 -3.29 11.18 16.97
CA VAL A 160 -4.50 10.71 16.28
C VAL A 160 -4.37 9.23 15.94
N TRP A 161 -3.24 8.81 15.36
CA TRP A 161 -2.99 7.40 15.05
C TRP A 161 -2.99 6.51 16.30
N ARG A 162 -2.34 6.95 17.38
CA ARG A 162 -2.36 6.23 18.67
C ARG A 162 -3.77 6.08 19.22
N LYS A 163 -4.60 7.12 19.15
CA LYS A 163 -6.02 7.07 19.55
C LYS A 163 -6.79 6.06 18.69
N LYS A 164 -6.64 6.11 17.36
CA LYS A 164 -7.24 5.13 16.43
C LYS A 164 -6.82 3.69 16.78
N CYS A 165 -5.54 3.44 17.03
CA CYS A 165 -5.02 2.13 17.44
C CYS A 165 -5.59 1.68 18.79
N ALA A 166 -5.61 2.55 19.80
CA ALA A 166 -6.19 2.26 21.10
C ALA A 166 -7.66 1.85 20.98
N SER A 167 -8.46 2.60 20.19
CA SER A 167 -9.87 2.25 19.95
C SER A 167 -10.04 0.90 19.26
N ARG A 168 -9.17 0.53 18.31
CA ARG A 168 -9.19 -0.79 17.66
C ARG A 168 -8.90 -1.92 18.65
N ILE A 169 -7.87 -1.76 19.48
CA ILE A 169 -7.50 -2.74 20.52
C ILE A 169 -8.63 -2.87 21.54
N GLN A 170 -9.16 -1.75 22.04
CA GLN A 170 -10.27 -1.73 22.99
C GLN A 170 -11.52 -2.42 22.42
N ARG A 171 -11.88 -2.14 21.17
CA ARG A 171 -13.00 -2.80 20.50
C ARG A 171 -12.79 -4.30 20.36
N ALA A 172 -11.59 -4.72 19.96
CA ALA A 172 -11.24 -6.14 19.83
C ALA A 172 -11.31 -6.86 21.18
N TRP A 173 -10.75 -6.26 22.23
CA TRP A 173 -10.76 -6.78 23.59
C TRP A 173 -12.17 -6.89 24.15
N ARG A 174 -12.96 -5.81 24.09
CA ARG A 174 -14.37 -5.81 24.54
C ARG A 174 -15.15 -6.91 23.82
N GLY A 175 -15.00 -7.01 22.50
CA GLY A 175 -15.64 -8.07 21.73
C GLY A 175 -15.17 -9.49 22.11
N TYR A 176 -13.90 -9.67 22.46
CA TYR A 176 -13.38 -10.95 22.96
C TYR A 176 -13.99 -11.31 24.31
N THR A 177 -14.00 -10.38 25.26
CA THR A 177 -14.59 -10.58 26.59
C THR A 177 -16.06 -10.98 26.48
N SER A 178 -16.87 -10.25 25.72
CA SER A 178 -18.29 -10.58 25.54
C SER A 178 -18.51 -11.94 24.87
N ARG A 179 -17.66 -12.32 23.90
CA ARG A 179 -17.76 -13.66 23.27
C ARG A 179 -17.34 -14.77 24.24
N LYS A 180 -16.35 -14.53 25.09
CA LYS A 180 -15.90 -15.47 26.11
C LYS A 180 -16.98 -15.69 27.17
N GLU A 181 -17.61 -14.62 27.64
CA GLU A 181 -18.75 -14.66 28.56
C GLU A 181 -19.91 -15.44 27.94
N LEU A 182 -20.32 -15.08 26.72
CA LEU A 182 -21.36 -15.80 25.98
C LEU A 182 -21.04 -17.29 25.81
N PHE A 183 -19.79 -17.64 25.49
CA PHE A 183 -19.39 -19.05 25.36
C PHE A 183 -19.52 -19.81 26.69
N ASN A 184 -19.19 -19.17 27.82
CA ASN A 184 -19.37 -19.75 29.14
C ASN A 184 -20.86 -19.93 29.49
N GLU A 185 -21.71 -18.95 29.17
CA GLU A 185 -23.17 -19.04 29.37
C GLU A 185 -23.79 -20.15 28.52
N LEU A 186 -23.38 -20.25 27.26
CA LEU A 186 -23.76 -21.34 26.36
C LEU A 186 -23.22 -22.71 26.81
N ARG A 187 -22.53 -22.83 27.94
CA ARG A 187 -22.25 -24.14 28.54
C ARG A 187 -23.47 -24.73 29.24
N ASP A 188 -24.39 -23.88 29.70
CA ASP A 188 -25.62 -24.30 30.35
C ASP A 188 -26.60 -24.92 29.32
N PRO A 189 -27.07 -26.16 29.54
CA PRO A 189 -28.01 -26.82 28.63
C PRO A 189 -29.36 -26.10 28.48
N ASN A 190 -29.83 -25.34 29.48
CA ASN A 190 -31.08 -24.58 29.39
C ASN A 190 -30.95 -23.43 28.40
N ILE A 191 -29.87 -22.66 28.51
CA ILE A 191 -29.58 -21.53 27.59
C ILE A 191 -29.34 -22.03 26.15
N ARG A 192 -28.71 -23.19 25.97
CA ARG A 192 -28.56 -23.82 24.64
C ARG A 192 -29.89 -24.15 23.99
N LYS A 193 -30.87 -24.62 24.78
CA LYS A 193 -32.22 -24.97 24.29
C LYS A 193 -33.00 -23.73 23.90
N GLU A 194 -32.85 -22.63 24.63
CA GLU A 194 -33.48 -21.34 24.32
C GLU A 194 -32.88 -20.67 23.07
N ALA A 195 -31.57 -20.83 22.83
CA ALA A 195 -30.87 -20.19 21.71
C ALA A 195 -30.03 -21.17 20.84
N PRO A 196 -30.65 -22.13 20.13
CA PRO A 196 -29.94 -23.18 19.39
C PRO A 196 -29.15 -22.65 18.18
N ALA A 197 -29.60 -21.54 17.58
CA ALA A 197 -28.89 -20.91 16.46
C ALA A 197 -27.57 -20.26 16.93
N LEU A 198 -27.58 -19.65 18.11
CA LEU A 198 -26.41 -19.00 18.69
C LEU A 198 -25.36 -20.04 19.12
N HIS A 199 -25.81 -21.12 19.77
CA HIS A 199 -24.98 -22.27 20.09
C HIS A 199 -24.29 -22.85 18.84
N ARG A 200 -25.06 -23.14 17.77
CA ARG A 200 -24.50 -23.64 16.50
C ARG A 200 -23.45 -22.71 15.90
N ARG A 201 -23.70 -21.39 15.91
CA ARG A 201 -22.75 -20.39 15.39
C ARG A 201 -21.46 -20.33 16.23
N CYS A 202 -21.57 -20.40 17.55
CA CYS A 202 -20.41 -20.38 18.45
C CYS A 202 -19.58 -21.66 18.32
N CYS A 203 -20.22 -22.83 18.34
CA CYS A 203 -19.56 -24.12 18.14
C CYS A 203 -18.94 -24.22 16.74
N GLY A 204 -19.65 -23.78 15.70
CA GLY A 204 -19.14 -23.76 14.32
C GLY A 204 -17.86 -22.93 14.19
N LYS A 205 -17.82 -21.72 14.77
CA LYS A 205 -16.61 -20.89 14.80
C LYS A 205 -15.46 -21.54 15.59
N ALA A 206 -15.77 -22.19 16.71
CA ALA A 206 -14.76 -22.89 17.50
C ALA A 206 -14.18 -24.09 16.75
N LEU A 207 -15.02 -24.90 16.10
CA LEU A 207 -14.62 -26.00 15.24
C LEU A 207 -13.81 -25.53 14.04
N GLN A 208 -14.22 -24.43 13.39
CA GLN A 208 -13.45 -23.83 12.30
C GLN A 208 -12.06 -23.39 12.76
N ALA A 209 -11.96 -22.77 13.94
CA ALA A 209 -10.67 -22.36 14.50
C ALA A 209 -9.77 -23.55 14.87
N LEU A 210 -10.35 -24.66 15.36
CA LEU A 210 -9.60 -25.89 15.62
C LEU A 210 -9.20 -26.59 14.31
N GLY A 211 -10.10 -26.63 13.33
CA GLY A 211 -9.84 -27.16 12.00
C GLY A 211 -8.68 -26.45 11.32
N GLY A 212 -8.67 -25.11 11.30
CA GLY A 212 -7.56 -24.35 10.72
C GLY A 212 -6.23 -24.51 11.47
N LYS A 213 -6.25 -24.80 12.79
CA LYS A 213 -5.03 -25.14 13.52
C LYS A 213 -4.52 -26.54 13.17
N LEU A 214 -5.43 -27.49 12.96
CA LEU A 214 -5.08 -28.84 12.54
C LEU A 214 -4.52 -28.84 11.12
N GLU A 215 -5.19 -28.13 10.20
CA GLU A 215 -4.75 -27.94 8.81
C GLU A 215 -3.34 -27.35 8.77
N LYS A 216 -3.11 -26.25 9.50
CA LYS A 216 -1.77 -25.67 9.61
C LYS A 216 -0.73 -26.65 10.18
N ALA A 217 -1.09 -27.43 11.20
CA ALA A 217 -0.19 -28.43 11.76
C ALA A 217 0.14 -29.56 10.77
N CYS A 218 -0.81 -29.91 9.90
CA CYS A 218 -0.59 -30.84 8.79
C CYS A 218 0.35 -30.23 7.74
N GLU A 219 0.11 -28.99 7.31
CA GLU A 219 1.00 -28.27 6.39
C GLU A 219 2.44 -28.18 6.95
N ASP A 220 2.58 -27.78 8.22
CA ASP A 220 3.88 -27.68 8.89
C ASP A 220 4.59 -29.07 8.95
N HIS A 221 3.81 -30.15 9.08
CA HIS A 221 4.33 -31.53 9.06
C HIS A 221 4.75 -31.98 7.66
N GLU A 222 3.95 -31.68 6.64
CA GLU A 222 4.27 -31.95 5.23
C GLU A 222 5.56 -31.23 4.82
N ASP A 223 5.70 -29.94 5.15
CA ASP A 223 6.92 -29.19 4.91
C ASP A 223 8.14 -29.78 5.66
N ALA A 224 7.92 -30.35 6.84
CA ALA A 224 8.98 -31.02 7.59
C ALA A 224 9.42 -32.35 6.95
N LEU A 225 8.47 -33.13 6.43
CA LEU A 225 8.77 -34.35 5.68
C LEU A 225 9.53 -34.04 4.40
N GLU A 226 9.11 -33.02 3.65
CA GLU A 226 9.79 -32.58 2.42
C GLU A 226 11.25 -32.19 2.70
N ARG A 227 11.50 -31.41 3.76
CA ARG A 227 12.87 -31.07 4.17
C ARG A 227 13.69 -32.31 4.54
N PHE A 228 13.12 -33.26 5.26
CA PHE A 228 13.79 -34.51 5.61
C PHE A 228 14.15 -35.35 4.39
N LEU A 229 13.25 -35.47 3.41
CA LEU A 229 13.51 -36.19 2.17
C LEU A 229 14.63 -35.52 1.35
N GLN A 230 14.65 -34.18 1.29
CA GLN A 230 15.72 -33.43 0.65
C GLN A 230 17.09 -33.65 1.33
N GLU A 231 17.12 -33.75 2.65
CA GLU A 231 18.34 -34.08 3.40
C GLU A 231 18.83 -35.51 3.12
N LEU A 232 17.91 -36.48 3.06
CA LEU A 232 18.24 -37.86 2.69
C LEU A 232 18.78 -37.95 1.26
N ASP A 233 18.13 -37.33 0.29
CA ASP A 233 18.59 -37.29 -1.10
C ASP A 233 19.98 -36.64 -1.19
N GLY A 234 20.22 -35.57 -0.42
CA GLY A 234 21.54 -34.95 -0.30
C GLY A 234 22.60 -35.91 0.26
N SER A 235 22.26 -36.68 1.30
CA SER A 235 23.17 -37.67 1.90
C SER A 235 23.47 -38.84 0.97
N VAL A 236 22.47 -39.34 0.24
CA VAL A 236 22.62 -40.39 -0.77
C VAL A 236 23.46 -39.88 -1.93
N ALA A 237 23.21 -38.66 -2.40
CA ALA A 237 24.00 -38.03 -3.47
C ALA A 237 25.47 -37.91 -3.06
N GLN A 238 25.76 -37.43 -1.85
CA GLN A 238 27.13 -37.35 -1.31
C GLN A 238 27.79 -38.73 -1.21
N SER A 239 27.10 -39.72 -0.65
CA SER A 239 27.61 -41.09 -0.55
C SER A 239 27.88 -41.69 -1.94
N SER A 240 26.99 -41.47 -2.90
CA SER A 240 27.17 -41.94 -4.28
C SER A 240 28.35 -41.26 -4.98
N ALA A 241 28.60 -39.98 -4.70
CA ALA A 241 29.72 -39.24 -5.24
C ALA A 241 31.05 -39.78 -4.72
N LEU A 242 31.15 -40.07 -3.41
CA LEU A 242 32.33 -40.69 -2.81
C LEU A 242 32.59 -42.09 -3.37
N ILE A 243 31.54 -42.90 -3.55
CA ILE A 243 31.67 -44.22 -4.17
C ILE A 243 32.16 -44.08 -5.61
N ARG A 244 31.59 -43.14 -6.39
CA ARG A 244 32.02 -42.88 -7.76
C ARG A 244 33.48 -42.40 -7.81
N GLU A 245 33.88 -41.50 -6.93
CA GLU A 245 35.26 -41.01 -6.82
C GLU A 245 36.23 -42.16 -6.46
N GLY A 246 35.86 -43.01 -5.49
CA GLY A 246 36.63 -44.19 -5.13
C GLY A 246 36.76 -45.20 -6.27
N LEU A 247 35.70 -45.40 -7.05
CA LEU A 247 35.73 -46.26 -8.25
C LEU A 247 36.59 -45.65 -9.37
N CYS A 248 36.50 -44.35 -9.62
CA CYS A 248 37.40 -43.65 -10.56
C CYS A 248 38.87 -43.74 -10.13
N GLY A 249 39.16 -43.66 -8.82
CA GLY A 249 40.50 -43.87 -8.27
C GLY A 249 41.01 -45.30 -8.48
N PHE A 250 40.11 -46.30 -8.42
CA PHE A 250 40.43 -47.69 -8.73
C PHE A 250 40.65 -47.94 -10.22
N GLU A 251 39.90 -47.26 -11.10
CA GLU A 251 40.11 -47.27 -12.56
C GLU A 251 41.41 -46.58 -12.96
N GLN A 252 41.83 -45.51 -12.28
CA GLN A 252 43.12 -44.85 -12.50
C GLN A 252 44.31 -45.72 -12.09
N LEU A 253 44.14 -46.60 -11.10
CA LEU A 253 45.16 -47.60 -10.72
C LEU A 253 45.21 -48.79 -11.68
N HIS A 254 44.13 -49.08 -12.42
CA HIS A 254 44.07 -50.14 -13.43
C HIS A 254 44.28 -49.66 -14.89
N SER A 255 44.19 -48.36 -15.17
CA SER A 255 44.44 -47.77 -16.49
C SER A 255 45.72 -46.96 -16.50
N GLY A 256 46.85 -47.66 -16.66
CA GLY A 256 47.97 -47.10 -17.39
C GLY A 256 47.54 -46.91 -18.85
N MET A 257 47.60 -45.65 -19.32
CA MET A 257 47.30 -45.16 -20.67
C MET A 257 45.83 -44.82 -20.97
N VAL A 258 45.53 -43.51 -21.01
CA VAL A 258 45.17 -42.71 -22.20
C VAL A 258 44.50 -41.40 -21.70
N ALA A 259 45.06 -40.26 -22.11
CA ALA A 259 44.55 -38.92 -21.81
C ALA A 259 43.40 -38.52 -22.77
N PRO A 260 42.39 -37.73 -22.34
CA PRO A 260 41.53 -37.00 -23.25
C PRO A 260 41.87 -35.50 -23.30
N LEU A 261 41.80 -34.96 -24.52
CA LEU A 261 41.94 -33.55 -24.89
C LEU A 261 40.82 -32.64 -24.33
N PRO A 262 41.02 -31.31 -24.20
CA PRO A 262 39.94 -30.38 -23.93
C PRO A 262 39.24 -29.94 -25.23
N ALA A 263 37.91 -29.98 -25.23
CA ALA A 263 37.08 -29.45 -26.31
C ALA A 263 36.86 -27.93 -26.18
N ALA A 264 36.96 -27.27 -27.33
CA ALA A 264 36.66 -25.89 -27.71
C ALA A 264 35.43 -25.25 -27.01
N SER A 265 35.52 -23.98 -26.58
CA SER A 265 35.11 -22.76 -27.33
C SER A 265 33.68 -22.87 -27.89
N SER A 266 32.71 -22.12 -27.38
CA SER A 266 32.44 -20.69 -27.62
C SER A 266 31.12 -20.59 -28.37
N ASN A 267 30.20 -19.73 -27.93
CA ASN A 267 29.47 -18.81 -28.81
C ASN A 267 28.66 -17.83 -27.97
N GLN A 268 29.24 -16.64 -27.80
CA GLN A 268 28.50 -15.40 -27.59
C GLN A 268 27.94 -14.99 -28.95
N GLU A 269 26.62 -14.96 -29.09
CA GLU A 269 25.98 -14.27 -30.22
C GLU A 269 25.70 -12.83 -29.83
N ALA A 270 26.50 -11.93 -30.41
CA ALA A 270 26.23 -10.51 -30.48
C ALA A 270 25.12 -10.27 -31.51
N MET A 271 23.96 -9.76 -31.07
CA MET A 271 22.88 -9.38 -31.97
C MET A 271 23.17 -8.03 -32.64
N SER A 272 23.30 -8.11 -33.96
CA SER A 272 23.32 -7.01 -34.93
C SER A 272 22.00 -6.22 -34.92
N LYS A 273 22.14 -4.90 -35.06
CA LYS A 273 21.05 -3.93 -35.24
C LYS A 273 20.47 -4.05 -36.64
N ASP A 274 19.32 -4.69 -36.76
CA ASP A 274 18.38 -4.46 -37.86
C ASP A 274 16.98 -4.23 -37.29
N CYS A 275 16.36 -3.13 -37.72
CA CYS A 275 15.01 -2.73 -37.34
C CYS A 275 14.01 -3.81 -37.79
N PRO A 276 13.28 -4.49 -36.88
CA PRO A 276 12.38 -5.54 -37.30
C PRO A 276 11.19 -4.95 -38.05
N LYS A 277 10.99 -5.34 -39.31
CA LYS A 277 9.69 -5.18 -39.98
C LYS A 277 8.64 -5.83 -39.10
N TRP A 278 7.82 -5.01 -38.46
CA TRP A 278 6.86 -5.49 -37.48
C TRP A 278 5.73 -6.28 -38.16
N SER A 279 5.69 -7.58 -37.90
CA SER A 279 4.58 -8.41 -38.35
C SER A 279 3.44 -8.40 -37.32
N TRP A 280 2.26 -7.93 -37.74
CA TRP A 280 1.05 -7.89 -36.90
C TRP A 280 0.61 -9.27 -36.40
N SER A 281 0.90 -10.33 -37.14
CA SER A 281 0.64 -11.71 -36.69
C SER A 281 1.51 -12.08 -35.50
N THR A 282 2.76 -11.63 -35.47
CA THR A 282 3.70 -11.87 -34.36
C THR A 282 3.29 -11.09 -33.13
N ALA A 283 2.92 -9.83 -33.30
CA ALA A 283 2.38 -8.97 -32.25
C ALA A 283 1.18 -9.60 -31.54
N ARG A 284 0.25 -10.15 -32.32
CA ARG A 284 -0.99 -10.75 -31.83
C ARG A 284 -0.72 -12.04 -31.07
N LYS A 285 0.19 -12.89 -31.57
CA LYS A 285 0.64 -14.10 -30.86
C LYS A 285 1.30 -13.74 -29.52
N ALA A 286 2.20 -12.76 -29.50
CA ALA A 286 2.87 -12.28 -28.28
C ALA A 286 1.90 -11.63 -27.27
N ALA A 287 0.84 -10.98 -27.76
CA ALA A 287 -0.22 -10.50 -26.87
C ALA A 287 -1.00 -11.64 -26.23
N ARG A 288 -1.35 -12.66 -27.03
CA ARG A 288 -2.15 -13.81 -26.58
C ARG A 288 -1.40 -14.77 -25.67
N SER A 289 -0.07 -14.86 -25.80
CA SER A 289 0.77 -15.65 -24.88
C SER A 289 0.77 -15.11 -23.44
N ARG A 290 0.32 -13.87 -23.22
CA ARG A 290 0.16 -13.28 -21.88
C ARG A 290 -1.19 -13.57 -21.22
N GLY A 291 -2.10 -14.26 -21.92
CA GLY A 291 -3.44 -14.61 -21.44
C GLY A 291 -4.56 -14.09 -22.35
N GLU A 292 -5.77 -14.62 -22.16
CA GLU A 292 -6.99 -14.17 -22.87
C GLU A 292 -7.62 -12.92 -22.25
N GLU A 293 -7.30 -12.64 -20.99
CA GLU A 293 -7.65 -11.44 -20.24
C GLU A 293 -6.35 -10.71 -19.88
N VAL A 294 -6.08 -9.59 -20.55
CA VAL A 294 -4.90 -8.76 -20.30
C VAL A 294 -5.35 -7.42 -19.76
N ASP A 295 -4.83 -7.00 -18.61
CA ASP A 295 -5.18 -5.70 -18.03
C ASP A 295 -4.66 -4.55 -18.88
N CYS A 296 -5.51 -3.54 -19.11
CA CYS A 296 -5.08 -2.30 -19.73
C CYS A 296 -4.21 -1.50 -18.74
N PRO A 297 -2.93 -1.21 -19.03
CA PRO A 297 -2.06 -0.47 -18.11
C PRO A 297 -2.46 0.99 -17.88
N ILE A 298 -3.38 1.54 -18.69
CA ILE A 298 -3.84 2.93 -18.57
C ILE A 298 -4.98 3.05 -17.55
N CYS A 299 -5.93 2.10 -17.56
CA CYS A 299 -7.13 2.16 -16.71
C CYS A 299 -7.24 1.03 -15.68
N PHE A 300 -6.31 0.06 -15.70
CA PHE A 300 -6.28 -1.12 -14.82
C PHE A 300 -7.57 -1.95 -14.87
N GLN A 301 -8.21 -2.02 -16.04
CA GLN A 301 -9.39 -2.85 -16.30
C GLN A 301 -9.06 -3.90 -17.37
N PRO A 302 -9.70 -5.08 -17.35
CA PRO A 302 -9.41 -6.16 -18.27
C PRO A 302 -9.75 -5.78 -19.72
N CYS A 303 -8.85 -6.11 -20.65
CA CYS A 303 -9.11 -6.14 -22.08
C CYS A 303 -9.54 -7.56 -22.47
N HIS A 304 -10.84 -7.76 -22.70
CA HIS A 304 -11.37 -9.05 -23.15
C HIS A 304 -11.05 -9.28 -24.63
N LEU A 305 -10.19 -10.27 -24.92
CA LEU A 305 -9.68 -10.53 -26.28
C LEU A 305 -10.53 -11.53 -27.09
N ALA A 306 -11.42 -12.27 -26.43
CA ALA A 306 -12.24 -13.33 -27.03
C ALA A 306 -13.71 -12.92 -27.26
N ASP A 307 -14.24 -11.99 -26.46
CA ASP A 307 -15.67 -11.61 -26.49
C ASP A 307 -16.00 -10.52 -27.52
N ARG A 308 -17.30 -10.20 -27.67
CA ARG A 308 -17.79 -9.01 -28.41
C ARG A 308 -17.15 -7.70 -27.96
N GLN A 309 -16.56 -7.67 -26.76
CA GLN A 309 -15.86 -6.50 -26.23
C GLN A 309 -14.48 -6.28 -26.86
N SER A 310 -13.94 -7.27 -27.58
CA SER A 310 -12.68 -7.17 -28.31
C SER A 310 -12.67 -6.10 -29.41
N ASP A 311 -13.84 -5.66 -29.88
CA ASP A 311 -13.99 -4.53 -30.81
C ASP A 311 -13.51 -3.19 -30.21
N ARG A 312 -13.45 -3.09 -28.88
CA ARG A 312 -12.99 -1.90 -28.15
C ARG A 312 -11.52 -2.01 -27.75
N VAL A 313 -10.80 -2.99 -28.28
CA VAL A 313 -9.40 -3.26 -27.92
C VAL A 313 -8.49 -2.97 -29.12
N GLU A 314 -7.36 -2.33 -28.86
CA GLU A 314 -6.33 -2.04 -29.85
C GLU A 314 -5.01 -2.70 -29.51
N LEU A 315 -4.38 -3.24 -30.55
CA LEU A 315 -3.07 -3.86 -30.53
C LEU A 315 -2.05 -2.87 -31.08
N LEU A 316 -0.96 -2.68 -30.35
CA LEU A 316 0.16 -1.87 -30.80
C LEU A 316 1.18 -2.69 -31.55
N SER A 317 1.98 -2.02 -32.39
CA SER A 317 3.12 -2.60 -33.09
C SER A 317 4.30 -2.93 -32.16
N CYS A 318 4.11 -2.94 -30.85
CA CYS A 318 5.08 -3.45 -29.88
C CYS A 318 4.50 -4.61 -29.07
N SER A 319 3.41 -5.21 -29.56
CA SER A 319 2.59 -6.29 -28.97
C SER A 319 1.71 -5.88 -27.80
N HIS A 320 1.83 -4.67 -27.24
CA HIS A 320 1.00 -4.24 -26.11
C HIS A 320 -0.45 -3.97 -26.52
N VAL A 321 -1.37 -4.16 -25.58
CA VAL A 321 -2.82 -4.11 -25.81
C VAL A 321 -3.47 -3.12 -24.85
N PHE A 322 -4.39 -2.32 -25.37
CA PHE A 322 -5.11 -1.28 -24.61
C PHE A 322 -6.57 -1.18 -25.08
N HIS A 323 -7.45 -0.61 -24.26
CA HIS A 323 -8.75 -0.16 -24.78
C HIS A 323 -8.55 0.99 -25.75
N ARG A 324 -9.35 1.01 -26.82
CA ARG A 324 -9.38 2.06 -27.85
C ARG A 324 -9.54 3.45 -27.24
N CYS A 325 -10.46 3.62 -26.29
CA CYS A 325 -10.69 4.91 -25.63
C CYS A 325 -9.48 5.36 -24.79
N CYS A 326 -8.78 4.42 -24.14
CA CYS A 326 -7.63 4.70 -23.31
C CYS A 326 -6.42 5.14 -24.14
N ILE A 327 -6.12 4.41 -25.22
CA ILE A 327 -4.98 4.77 -26.08
C ILE A 327 -5.25 6.06 -26.87
N MET A 328 -6.49 6.27 -27.35
CA MET A 328 -6.86 7.53 -28.00
C MET A 328 -6.77 8.73 -27.05
N SER A 329 -7.24 8.58 -25.80
CA SER A 329 -7.06 9.62 -24.79
C SER A 329 -5.58 9.88 -24.55
N PHE A 330 -4.76 8.84 -24.41
CA PHE A 330 -3.32 8.96 -24.21
C PHE A 330 -2.65 9.73 -25.35
N GLU A 331 -2.93 9.38 -26.61
CA GLU A 331 -2.45 10.09 -27.79
C GLU A 331 -2.86 11.58 -27.78
N SER A 332 -4.10 11.89 -27.37
CA SER A 332 -4.60 13.28 -27.35
C SER A 332 -3.91 14.19 -26.32
N PHE A 333 -3.37 13.62 -25.24
CA PHE A 333 -2.64 14.36 -24.21
C PHE A 333 -1.13 14.43 -24.48
N HIS A 334 -0.61 13.72 -25.49
CA HIS A 334 0.80 13.79 -25.84
C HIS A 334 1.08 15.00 -26.73
N VAL A 335 1.96 15.89 -26.23
CA VAL A 335 2.38 17.12 -26.93
C VAL A 335 3.40 16.82 -28.05
N PHE A 336 3.96 15.61 -28.07
CA PHE A 336 4.97 15.22 -29.05
C PHE A 336 4.35 14.69 -30.34
N GLU A 337 4.97 14.99 -31.48
CA GLU A 337 4.56 14.50 -32.81
C GLU A 337 4.71 12.98 -32.98
N VAL A 338 5.39 12.31 -32.04
CA VAL A 338 5.64 10.86 -32.06
C VAL A 338 5.01 10.19 -30.85
N HIS A 339 4.12 9.23 -31.08
CA HIS A 339 3.47 8.45 -30.03
C HIS A 339 4.37 7.31 -29.53
N LEU A 340 4.60 7.27 -28.21
CA LEU A 340 5.42 6.25 -27.54
C LEU A 340 4.56 5.34 -26.67
N CYS A 341 4.83 4.04 -26.69
CA CYS A 341 4.03 3.06 -25.96
C CYS A 341 4.15 3.28 -24.44
N PRO A 342 3.05 3.31 -23.67
CA PRO A 342 3.09 3.47 -22.20
C PRO A 342 3.94 2.42 -21.46
N VAL A 343 4.09 1.22 -22.05
CA VAL A 343 4.76 0.09 -21.41
C VAL A 343 6.23 0.01 -21.81
N CYS A 344 6.52 -0.09 -23.12
CA CYS A 344 7.89 -0.29 -23.59
C CYS A 344 8.58 0.97 -24.13
N ARG A 345 7.88 2.11 -24.20
CA ARG A 345 8.39 3.40 -24.69
C ARG A 345 8.90 3.41 -26.14
N GLN A 346 8.63 2.35 -26.91
CA GLN A 346 8.92 2.30 -28.33
C GLN A 346 7.88 3.10 -29.12
N THR A 347 8.27 3.64 -30.27
CA THR A 347 7.34 4.16 -31.26
C THR A 347 6.44 3.05 -31.76
N TYR A 348 5.17 3.35 -32.01
CA TYR A 348 4.22 2.33 -32.42
C TYR A 348 3.20 2.81 -33.44
N ASP A 349 2.76 1.87 -34.26
CA ASP A 349 1.49 1.93 -34.98
C ASP A 349 0.44 1.17 -34.17
N ARG A 350 -0.85 1.45 -34.39
CA ARG A 350 -1.96 0.72 -33.74
C ARG A 350 -2.97 0.19 -34.74
N ARG A 351 -3.58 -0.95 -34.39
CA ARG A 351 -4.69 -1.54 -35.15
C ARG A 351 -5.77 -2.09 -34.21
N PRO A 352 -7.05 -2.10 -34.63
CA PRO A 352 -8.10 -2.81 -33.91
C PRO A 352 -7.76 -4.29 -33.75
N TRP A 353 -8.08 -4.89 -32.60
CA TRP A 353 -7.80 -6.30 -32.34
C TRP A 353 -8.43 -7.25 -33.39
N ASN A 354 -9.63 -6.90 -33.87
CA ASN A 354 -10.41 -7.67 -34.85
C ASN A 354 -10.14 -7.30 -36.31
N TYR A 355 -8.95 -6.79 -36.65
CA TYR A 355 -8.65 -6.27 -37.99
C TYR A 355 -8.86 -7.27 -39.15
N GLU A 356 -8.79 -8.59 -38.90
CA GLU A 356 -9.05 -9.63 -39.92
C GLU A 356 -10.55 -9.92 -40.13
N ALA A 357 -11.41 -9.64 -39.13
CA ALA A 357 -12.84 -9.96 -39.20
C ALA A 357 -13.66 -8.93 -40.02
N GLN A 358 -13.07 -7.78 -40.34
CA GLN A 358 -13.75 -6.68 -41.05
C GLN A 358 -13.64 -6.75 -42.58
N ALA A 359 -13.07 -7.83 -43.15
CA ALA A 359 -13.03 -8.04 -44.61
C ALA A 359 -14.39 -8.43 -45.24
N LYS A 360 -15.46 -8.50 -44.44
CA LYS A 360 -16.83 -8.70 -44.95
C LYS A 360 -17.57 -7.36 -44.86
N PRO A 361 -18.05 -6.78 -45.98
CA PRO A 361 -18.79 -5.53 -45.92
C PRO A 361 -20.03 -5.72 -45.02
N PRO A 362 -20.35 -4.74 -44.15
CA PRO A 362 -21.55 -4.82 -43.33
C PRO A 362 -22.77 -4.88 -44.25
N ARG A 363 -23.66 -5.85 -44.01
CA ARG A 363 -24.96 -5.89 -44.69
C ARG A 363 -25.71 -4.59 -44.37
N PRO A 364 -26.35 -3.93 -45.34
CA PRO A 364 -27.16 -2.76 -45.06
C PRO A 364 -28.30 -3.15 -44.13
N VAL A 365 -28.32 -2.56 -42.93
CA VAL A 365 -29.45 -2.66 -42.02
C VAL A 365 -30.56 -1.79 -42.61
N VAL A 366 -31.61 -2.44 -43.12
CA VAL A 366 -32.85 -1.78 -43.50
C VAL A 366 -33.59 -1.48 -42.20
N ASP A 367 -33.46 -0.24 -41.73
CA ASP A 367 -34.15 0.25 -40.54
C ASP A 367 -35.61 0.57 -40.92
N LYS A 368 -36.45 -0.47 -40.97
CA LYS A 368 -37.91 -0.34 -40.90
C LYS A 368 -38.28 -0.57 -39.45
N ASP A 369 -38.42 0.53 -38.71
CA ASP A 369 -39.39 0.76 -37.63
C ASP A 369 -38.83 1.80 -36.65
N LEU A 370 -38.86 3.07 -37.04
CA LEU A 370 -38.75 4.18 -36.11
C LEU A 370 -40.03 5.04 -36.21
N PRO A 371 -40.86 5.13 -35.15
CA PRO A 371 -41.97 6.06 -35.14
C PRO A 371 -41.46 7.49 -35.00
N HIS A 372 -41.85 8.34 -35.94
CA HIS A 372 -41.75 9.80 -35.86
C HIS A 372 -42.45 10.33 -34.60
N ARG A 373 -41.76 11.13 -33.78
CA ARG A 373 -42.25 12.45 -33.35
C ARG A 373 -41.17 13.32 -32.69
N LEU A 374 -40.99 14.46 -33.35
CA LEU A 374 -40.73 15.81 -32.81
C LEU A 374 -39.32 16.18 -32.34
N ARG A 375 -38.63 16.81 -33.31
CA ARG A 375 -37.71 17.94 -33.13
C ARG A 375 -38.29 19.02 -32.20
N SER A 376 -37.52 19.43 -31.21
CA SER A 376 -37.39 20.83 -30.78
C SER A 376 -36.14 21.01 -29.91
N VAL A 377 -35.15 21.71 -30.46
CA VAL A 377 -33.98 22.20 -29.73
C VAL A 377 -34.36 23.51 -29.04
N PRO A 378 -34.18 23.69 -27.72
CA PRO A 378 -34.29 25.02 -27.13
C PRO A 378 -32.98 25.80 -27.33
N LYS A 379 -33.09 27.01 -27.87
CA LYS A 379 -32.01 28.02 -27.90
C LYS A 379 -31.57 28.40 -26.47
N PRO A 380 -30.28 28.75 -26.25
CA PRO A 380 -29.82 29.27 -24.96
C PRO A 380 -30.32 30.70 -24.75
N GLY A 381 -31.04 30.93 -23.64
CA GLY A 381 -31.44 32.25 -23.15
C GLY A 381 -30.32 32.98 -22.37
N PRO A 382 -30.47 34.29 -22.10
CA PRO A 382 -29.39 35.14 -21.59
C PRO A 382 -29.09 34.88 -20.10
N ARG A 383 -27.82 35.12 -19.72
CA ARG A 383 -27.28 34.97 -18.37
C ARG A 383 -27.97 35.89 -17.37
N ALA A 384 -28.44 35.34 -16.25
CA ALA A 384 -28.88 36.10 -15.07
C ALA A 384 -27.69 36.50 -14.17
N PRO A 385 -27.79 37.59 -13.37
CA PRO A 385 -26.66 38.17 -12.63
C PRO A 385 -26.36 37.45 -11.32
N ARG A 386 -25.11 37.57 -10.87
CA ARG A 386 -24.58 37.08 -9.60
C ARG A 386 -25.28 37.77 -8.41
N LEU A 387 -25.84 36.98 -7.50
CA LEU A 387 -26.28 37.48 -6.19
C LEU A 387 -25.08 37.52 -5.22
N ASN A 388 -24.76 38.74 -4.77
CA ASN A 388 -23.87 39.03 -3.65
C ASN A 388 -24.56 38.62 -2.35
N TYR A 389 -23.93 37.73 -1.57
CA TYR A 389 -24.29 37.52 -0.16
C TYR A 389 -23.45 38.49 0.70
N ARG A 390 -24.04 39.62 1.07
CA ARG A 390 -23.58 40.48 2.14
C ARG A 390 -24.78 40.85 3.00
N ALA A 391 -24.59 40.75 4.31
CA ALA A 391 -25.52 41.07 5.40
C ALA A 391 -26.58 40.00 5.72
N LEU A 392 -26.46 39.39 6.90
CA LEU A 392 -27.28 39.74 8.08
C LEU A 392 -26.68 39.06 9.33
N HIS A 393 -26.42 39.90 10.33
CA HIS A 393 -26.30 39.68 11.78
C HIS A 393 -25.57 38.46 12.34
#